data_AF-A0A816HS02-F1
#
_entry.id   AF-A0A816HS02-F1
#
_cell.length_a   1.000
_cell.length_b   1.000
_cell.length_c   1.000
_cell.angle_alpha   90.00
_cell.angle_beta   90.00
_cell.angle_gamma   90.00
#
_symmetry.space_group_name_H-M   'P 1'
#
loop_
_entity.id
_entity.type
_entity.pdbx_description
1 polymer ?
#
loop_
_entity_poly.entity_id
_entity_poly.type
_entity_poly.pdbx_seq_one_letter_code
_entity_poly.pdbx_strand_id
1 'polypeptide(L)'
;VGKIVHKTSTATNLKRVSLELGGKSPLIICEDADLDQAAQVAHKALYFNAAQCCCAGSRTFVHSKIYDQFVAKCVEYANKRIVGDPYDKNTGQGPQI
;
A
#
# COMPACT_ATOMS: atom_id res chain seq x y z
N VAL A 1 -6.76 -0.15 19.22
CA VAL A 1 -7.87 0.81 19.47
C VAL A 1 -9.24 0.23 19.15
N GLY A 2 -9.53 -0.24 17.93
CA GLY A 2 -10.88 -0.75 17.56
C GLY A 2 -11.50 -1.78 18.52
N LYS A 3 -10.71 -2.75 19.02
CA LYS A 3 -11.17 -3.72 20.03
C LYS A 3 -11.64 -3.05 21.34
N ILE A 4 -10.97 -1.97 21.76
CA ILE A 4 -11.33 -1.20 22.96
C ILE A 4 -12.66 -0.49 22.71
N VAL A 5 -12.81 0.17 21.55
CA VAL A 5 -14.07 0.84 21.16
C VAL A 5 -15.24 -0.15 21.20
N HIS A 6 -15.08 -1.33 20.60
CA HIS A 6 -16.12 -2.38 20.63
C HIS A 6 -16.45 -2.83 22.06
N LYS A 7 -15.42 -3.13 22.88
CA LYS A 7 -15.61 -3.57 24.28
C LYS A 7 -16.34 -2.52 25.11
N THR A 8 -15.94 -1.25 25.00
CA THR A 8 -16.60 -0.13 25.72
C THR A 8 -18.05 0.00 25.28
N SER A 9 -18.31 -0.04 23.97
CA SER A 9 -19.65 0.02 23.40
C SER A 9 -20.60 -1.00 24.04
N THR A 10 -20.15 -2.25 24.08
CA THR A 10 -20.92 -3.36 24.66
C THR A 10 -21.11 -3.19 26.17
N ALA A 11 -20.07 -2.78 26.89
CA ALA A 11 -20.09 -2.70 28.35
C ALA A 11 -20.93 -1.52 28.88
N THR A 12 -21.05 -0.41 28.14
CA THR A 12 -21.67 0.81 28.67
C THR A 12 -23.11 1.02 28.25
N ASN A 13 -23.44 0.80 26.97
CA ASN A 13 -24.76 1.21 26.45
C ASN A 13 -25.23 0.46 25.20
N LEU A 14 -24.55 -0.61 24.80
CA LEU A 14 -24.89 -1.45 23.64
C LEU A 14 -25.07 -0.67 22.33
N LYS A 15 -24.44 0.50 22.19
CA LYS A 15 -24.50 1.25 20.93
C LYS A 15 -23.86 0.41 19.81
N ARG A 16 -24.48 0.43 18.62
CA ARG A 16 -23.93 -0.20 17.42
C ARG A 16 -22.64 0.51 16.99
N VAL A 17 -21.67 -0.25 16.48
CA VAL A 17 -20.40 0.28 15.97
C VAL A 17 -20.09 -0.28 14.59
N SER A 18 -19.44 0.54 13.76
CA SER A 18 -18.79 0.15 12.50
C SER A 18 -17.30 0.49 12.61
N LEU A 19 -16.41 -0.40 12.16
CA LEU A 19 -14.98 -0.30 12.41
C LEU A 19 -14.16 -0.66 11.15
N GLU A 20 -13.34 0.28 10.68
CA GLU A 20 -12.32 0.07 9.65
C GLU A 20 -10.94 0.05 10.32
N LEU A 21 -10.23 -1.08 10.25
CA LEU A 21 -9.11 -1.40 11.16
C LEU A 21 -7.77 -1.62 10.45
N GLY A 22 -7.63 -1.08 9.25
CA GLY A 22 -6.47 -1.31 8.41
C GLY A 22 -6.49 -2.69 7.75
N GLY A 23 -5.42 -3.00 7.03
CA GLY A 23 -5.30 -4.25 6.30
C GLY A 23 -3.86 -4.62 6.00
N LYS A 24 -3.71 -5.81 5.39
CA LYS A 24 -2.45 -6.28 4.81
C LYS A 24 -2.72 -6.71 3.37
N SER A 25 -3.09 -5.73 2.56
CA SER A 25 -3.67 -5.95 1.23
C SER A 25 -2.70 -6.63 0.29
N PRO A 26 -3.09 -7.77 -0.32
CA PRO A 26 -2.30 -8.42 -1.35
C PRO A 26 -2.40 -7.69 -2.69
N LEU A 27 -1.32 -7.70 -3.45
CA LEU A 27 -1.31 -7.39 -4.88
C LEU A 27 -0.77 -8.63 -5.60
N ILE A 28 -1.56 -9.24 -6.49
CA ILE A 28 -1.18 -10.49 -7.16
C ILE A 28 -0.86 -10.19 -8.63
N ILE A 29 0.36 -10.50 -9.05
CA ILE A 29 0.85 -10.32 -10.43
C ILE A 29 0.94 -11.69 -11.10
N CYS A 30 0.06 -11.93 -12.07
CA CYS A 30 -0.01 -13.18 -12.84
C CYS A 30 1.07 -13.25 -13.92
N GLU A 31 1.32 -14.45 -14.46
CA GLU A 31 2.37 -14.72 -15.46
C GLU A 31 2.25 -13.84 -16.72
N ASP A 32 1.03 -13.54 -17.13
CA ASP A 32 0.66 -12.82 -18.36
C ASP A 32 0.57 -11.30 -18.17
N ALA A 33 0.90 -10.80 -16.99
CA ALA A 33 0.85 -9.37 -16.71
C ALA A 33 1.90 -8.61 -17.53
N ASP A 34 1.51 -7.45 -18.08
CA ASP A 34 2.46 -6.47 -18.59
C ASP A 34 3.36 -6.00 -17.44
N LEU A 35 4.66 -6.25 -17.54
CA LEU A 35 5.60 -6.03 -16.45
C LEU A 35 5.84 -4.54 -16.15
N ASP A 36 5.78 -3.68 -17.16
CA ASP A 36 5.96 -2.24 -16.96
C ASP A 36 4.75 -1.64 -16.26
N GLN A 37 3.54 -2.01 -16.72
CA GLN A 37 2.30 -1.62 -16.08
C GLN A 37 2.20 -2.19 -14.66
N ALA A 38 2.53 -3.48 -14.48
CA ALA A 38 2.45 -4.15 -13.19
C ALA A 38 3.40 -3.50 -12.16
N ALA A 39 4.64 -3.19 -12.55
CA ALA A 39 5.59 -2.51 -11.68
C ALA A 39 5.10 -1.09 -11.32
N GLN A 40 4.57 -0.33 -12.28
CA GLN A 40 4.00 0.99 -12.02
C GLN A 40 2.83 0.93 -11.04
N VAL A 41 1.90 -0.02 -11.23
CA VAL A 41 0.75 -0.25 -10.35
C VAL A 41 1.21 -0.64 -8.95
N ALA A 42 2.17 -1.55 -8.82
CA ALA A 42 2.72 -1.97 -7.53
C ALA A 42 3.35 -0.80 -6.77
N HIS A 43 4.09 0.06 -7.46
CA HIS A 43 4.68 1.26 -6.84
C HIS A 43 3.62 2.25 -6.38
N LYS A 44 2.60 2.51 -7.19
CA LYS A 44 1.50 3.39 -6.79
C LYS A 44 0.74 2.81 -5.61
N ALA A 45 0.43 1.51 -5.64
CA ALA A 45 -0.34 0.83 -4.60
C ALA A 45 0.37 0.82 -3.23
N LEU A 46 1.70 0.77 -3.21
CA LEU A 46 2.48 0.77 -1.97
C LEU A 46 2.86 2.17 -1.51
N TYR A 47 3.43 3.00 -2.39
CA TYR A 47 4.09 4.25 -1.98
C TYR A 47 3.19 5.48 -1.98
N PHE A 48 1.94 5.36 -2.45
CA PHE A 48 0.95 6.43 -2.28
C PHE A 48 0.80 6.81 -0.80
N ASN A 49 0.77 8.11 -0.51
CA ASN A 49 0.71 8.66 0.85
C ASN A 49 1.80 8.10 1.79
N ALA A 50 2.99 7.80 1.24
CA ALA A 50 4.08 7.16 1.96
C ALA A 50 3.66 5.85 2.66
N ALA A 51 2.79 5.08 2.00
CA ALA A 51 2.16 3.86 2.48
C ALA A 51 1.18 4.01 3.67
N GLN A 52 0.88 5.23 4.10
CA GLN A 52 -0.06 5.52 5.19
C GLN A 52 -1.51 5.45 4.67
N CYS A 53 -1.91 4.27 4.23
CA CYS A 53 -3.22 3.99 3.65
C CYS A 53 -3.69 2.61 4.10
N CYS A 54 -4.92 2.50 4.59
CA CYS A 54 -5.47 1.24 5.13
C CYS A 54 -5.47 0.10 4.09
N CYS A 55 -5.58 0.45 2.80
CA CYS A 55 -5.63 -0.49 1.69
C CYS A 55 -4.32 -0.57 0.89
N ALA A 56 -3.20 -0.02 1.39
CA ALA A 56 -1.91 -0.07 0.70
C ALA A 56 -1.54 -1.50 0.29
N GLY A 57 -1.11 -1.67 -0.97
CA GLY A 57 -0.70 -2.94 -1.59
C GLY A 57 0.63 -3.45 -1.04
N SER A 58 0.68 -3.69 0.27
CA SER A 58 1.91 -3.92 1.03
C SER A 58 2.37 -5.37 1.05
N ARG A 59 1.70 -6.25 0.29
CA ARG A 59 2.10 -7.64 0.10
C ARG A 59 1.92 -8.05 -1.36
N THR A 60 2.95 -7.82 -2.16
CA THR A 60 2.93 -8.23 -3.56
C THR A 60 3.34 -9.69 -3.70
N PHE A 61 2.51 -10.50 -4.36
CA PHE A 61 2.81 -11.86 -4.80
C PHE A 61 2.98 -11.84 -6.31
N VAL A 62 4.05 -12.47 -6.81
CA VAL A 62 4.39 -12.44 -8.23
C VAL A 62 4.59 -13.87 -8.70
N HIS A 63 4.05 -14.19 -9.87
CA HIS A 63 4.23 -15.49 -10.47
C HIS A 63 5.72 -15.78 -10.71
N SER A 64 6.18 -16.99 -10.37
CA SER A 64 7.61 -17.33 -10.32
C SER A 64 8.36 -17.10 -11.63
N LYS A 65 7.74 -17.38 -12.78
CA LYS A 65 8.35 -17.20 -14.11
C LYS A 65 8.72 -15.76 -14.46
N ILE A 66 8.07 -14.78 -13.84
CA ILE A 66 8.29 -13.34 -14.11
C ILE A 66 8.90 -12.60 -12.91
N TYR A 67 9.18 -13.31 -11.81
CA TYR A 67 9.58 -12.71 -10.54
C TYR A 67 10.81 -11.81 -10.66
N ASP A 68 11.91 -12.34 -11.21
CA ASP A 68 13.17 -11.60 -11.27
C ASP A 68 13.07 -10.35 -12.15
N GLN A 69 12.37 -10.44 -13.28
CA GLN A 69 12.16 -9.32 -14.20
C GLN A 69 11.27 -8.24 -13.55
N PHE A 70 10.22 -8.66 -12.84
CA PHE A 70 9.35 -7.74 -12.09
C PHE A 70 10.13 -7.03 -10.98
N VAL A 71 10.94 -7.77 -10.20
CA VAL A 71 11.77 -7.19 -9.13
C VAL A 71 12.75 -6.16 -9.69
N ALA A 72 13.42 -6.46 -10.80
CA ALA A 72 14.33 -5.52 -11.45
C ALA A 72 13.63 -4.22 -11.84
N LYS A 73 12.45 -4.30 -12.48
CA LYS A 73 11.65 -3.11 -12.81
C LYS A 73 11.20 -2.34 -11.57
N CYS A 74 10.78 -3.02 -10.51
CA CYS A 74 10.44 -2.35 -9.25
C CYS A 74 11.62 -1.58 -8.64
N VAL A 75 12.84 -2.13 -8.69
CA VAL A 75 14.04 -1.42 -8.23
C VAL A 75 14.27 -0.14 -9.04
N GLU A 76 14.08 -0.18 -10.37
CA GLU A 76 14.18 1.02 -11.20
C GLU A 76 13.15 2.10 -10.82
N TYR A 77 11.89 1.71 -10.61
CA TYR A 77 10.83 2.63 -10.18
C TYR A 77 11.08 3.18 -8.76
N ALA A 78 11.65 2.38 -7.86
CA ALA A 78 12.00 2.82 -6.50
C ALA A 78 13.08 3.91 -6.56
N ASN A 79 14.15 3.67 -7.32
CA ASN A 79 15.29 4.58 -7.41
C ASN A 79 14.94 5.92 -8.09
N LYS A 80 13.91 5.94 -8.95
CA LYS A 80 13.43 7.17 -9.60
C LYS A 80 12.50 8.02 -8.73
N ARG A 81 12.09 7.52 -7.55
CA ARG A 81 11.11 8.21 -6.70
C ARG A 81 11.75 9.36 -5.93
N ILE A 82 11.24 10.57 -6.17
CA ILE A 82 11.67 11.79 -5.46
C ILE A 82 10.93 11.88 -4.13
N VAL A 83 11.67 11.78 -3.03
CA VAL A 83 11.20 12.00 -1.66
C VAL A 83 11.59 13.42 -1.24
N GLY A 84 10.65 14.22 -0.75
CA GLY A 84 10.94 15.62 -0.47
C GLY A 84 9.79 16.41 0.15
N ASP A 85 9.90 17.73 0.06
CA ASP A 85 8.87 18.67 0.52
C ASP A 85 7.57 18.46 -0.27
N PRO A 86 6.42 18.23 0.39
CA PRO A 86 5.14 18.06 -0.29
C PRO A 86 4.66 19.29 -1.08
N TYR A 87 5.26 20.48 -0.86
CA TYR A 87 4.98 21.68 -1.66
C TYR A 87 5.82 21.79 -2.95
N ASP A 88 6.87 20.98 -3.12
CA ASP A 88 7.60 20.89 -4.38
C ASP A 88 6.82 20.02 -5.39
N LYS A 89 6.50 20.59 -6.55
CA LYS A 89 5.80 19.92 -7.66
C LYS A 89 6.51 18.66 -8.19
N ASN A 90 7.80 18.52 -7.93
CA ASN A 90 8.59 17.35 -8.34
C ASN A 90 8.55 16.21 -7.32
N THR A 91 8.06 16.45 -6.10
CA THR A 91 8.01 15.44 -5.04
C THR A 91 6.98 14.36 -5.37
N GLY A 92 7.43 13.10 -5.45
CA GLY A 92 6.57 11.92 -5.61
C GLY A 92 6.15 11.28 -4.28
N GLN A 93 6.83 11.62 -3.17
CA GLN A 93 6.54 11.11 -1.83
C GLN A 93 6.86 12.15 -0.74
N GLY A 94 5.87 12.46 0.09
CA GLY A 94 6.04 13.32 1.28
C GLY A 94 6.51 12.56 2.52
N PRO A 95 6.56 13.25 3.69
CA PRO A 95 6.93 12.65 4.96
C PRO A 95 5.83 11.72 5.51
N GLN A 96 6.15 11.04 6.62
CA GLN A 96 5.15 10.37 7.46
C GLN A 96 4.39 11.42 8.30
N ILE A 97 3.25 11.02 8.88
CA ILE A 97 2.50 11.83 9.86
C ILE A 97 3.27 12.04 11.17
#